data_AF-A0A2T2T602-F1
#
_entry.id   AF-A0A2T2T602-F1
#
_cell.length_a   1.000
_cell.length_b   1.000
_cell.length_c   1.000
_cell.angle_alpha   90.00
_cell.angle_beta   90.00
_cell.angle_gamma   90.00
#
_symmetry.space_group_name_H-M   'P 1'
#
loop_
_entity.id
_entity.type
_entity.pdbx_description
1 polymer ?
#
loop_
_entity_poly.entity_id
_entity_poly.type
_entity_poly.pdbx_seq_one_letter_code
_entity_poly.pdbx_strand_id
1 'polypeptide(L)' 'MESARFLSIVDEQAIFQTSSGIERVQEGDRVYLGRIVDIDPSEGRVVARLNRGGVVDRVELTLGTESPLQQTGENEE' A
#
# COMPACT_ATOMS: atom_id res chain seq x y z
N MET A 1 11.88 8.28 5.69
CA MET A 1 10.81 7.29 5.45
C MET A 1 10.88 6.88 3.99
N GLU A 2 10.98 5.59 3.69
CA GLU A 2 10.88 5.11 2.32
C GLU A 2 9.40 5.11 1.91
N SER A 3 9.06 5.88 0.88
CA SER A 3 7.72 5.97 0.32
C SER A 3 7.60 5.08 -0.91
N ALA A 4 6.50 4.33 -1.00
CA ALA A 4 6.14 3.55 -2.18
C ALA A 4 5.00 4.26 -2.92
N ARG A 5 5.15 4.47 -4.22
CA ARG A 5 4.09 5.03 -5.08
C ARG A 5 3.38 3.90 -5.79
N PHE A 6 2.07 3.80 -5.61
CA PHE A 6 1.24 2.87 -6.36
C PHE A 6 1.08 3.34 -7.81
N LEU A 7 1.43 2.50 -8.78
CA LEU A 7 1.47 2.86 -10.20
C LEU A 7 0.31 2.28 -11.01
N SER A 8 0.07 0.98 -10.87
CA SER A 8 -0.92 0.25 -11.67
C SER A 8 -1.22 -1.13 -11.08
N ILE A 9 -2.24 -1.80 -11.64
CA ILE A 9 -2.50 -3.22 -11.42
C ILE A 9 -2.38 -3.93 -12.77
N VAL A 10 -1.65 -5.04 -12.82
CA VAL A 10 -1.46 -5.89 -14.00
C VAL A 10 -1.54 -7.34 -13.59
N ASP A 11 -2.40 -8.13 -14.22
CA ASP A 11 -2.53 -9.58 -13.94
C ASP A 11 -2.76 -9.87 -12.44
N GLU A 12 -3.68 -9.13 -11.81
CA GLU A 12 -3.99 -9.21 -10.36
C GLU A 12 -2.81 -8.83 -9.44
N GLN A 13 -1.72 -8.29 -9.99
CA GLN A 13 -0.57 -7.80 -9.24
C GLN A 13 -0.56 -6.27 -9.19
N ALA A 14 -0.43 -5.72 -7.98
CA ALA A 14 -0.22 -4.30 -7.77
C ALA A 14 1.26 -3.94 -7.95
N ILE A 15 1.51 -2.88 -8.73
CA ILE A 15 2.84 -2.42 -9.09
C ILE A 15 3.15 -1.15 -8.29
N PHE A 16 4.26 -1.18 -7.56
CA PHE A 16 4.74 -0.07 -6.74
C PHE A 16 6.12 0.39 -7.20
N GLN A 17 6.35 1.70 -7.18
CA GLN A 17 7.68 2.28 -7.29
C GLN A 17 8.19 2.63 -5.90
N THR A 18 9.32 2.04 -5.51
CA THR A 18 10.04 2.29 -4.27
C THR A 18 11.40 2.93 -4.57
N SER A 19 12.14 3.32 -3.53
CA SER A 19 13.51 3.81 -3.67
C SER A 19 14.47 2.78 -4.29
N SER A 20 14.16 1.49 -4.14
CA SER A 20 14.98 0.37 -4.65
C SER A 20 14.58 -0.10 -6.05
N GLY A 21 13.44 0.37 -6.59
CA GLY A 21 12.99 0.05 -7.94
C GLY A 21 11.49 -0.22 -8.05
N ILE A 22 11.12 -1.10 -8.96
CA ILE A 22 9.73 -1.54 -9.16
C ILE A 22 9.51 -2.84 -8.37
N GLU A 23 8.51 -2.83 -7.52
CA GLU A 23 8.04 -4.00 -6.78
C GLU A 23 6.65 -4.40 -7.27
N ARG A 24 6.41 -5.70 -7.31
CA ARG A 24 5.12 -6.29 -7.65
C ARG A 24 4.64 -7.08 -6.45
N VAL A 25 3.39 -6.86 -6.06
CA VAL A 25 2.77 -7.60 -4.94
C VAL A 25 1.43 -8.14 -5.37
N GLN A 26 1.11 -9.34 -4.89
CA GLN A 26 -0.19 -9.99 -5.05
C GLN A 26 -0.86 -10.19 -3.69
N GLU A 27 -2.12 -10.65 -3.69
CA GLU A 27 -2.79 -11.02 -2.45
C GLU A 27 -1.98 -12.08 -1.68
N GLY A 28 -1.82 -11.88 -0.37
CA GLY A 28 -1.03 -12.76 0.49
C GLY A 28 0.42 -12.34 0.64
N ASP A 29 0.95 -11.46 -0.20
CA ASP A 29 2.33 -11.00 -0.11
C ASP A 29 2.57 -10.14 1.12
N ARG A 30 3.76 -10.31 1.70
CA ARG A 30 4.20 -9.53 2.87
C ARG A 30 4.66 -8.15 2.41
N VAL A 31 4.16 -7.12 3.08
CA VAL A 31 4.63 -5.74 2.98
C VAL A 31 5.21 -5.29 4.32
N TYR A 32 5.90 -4.14 4.35
CA TYR A 32 6.71 -3.71 5.49
C TYR A 32 6.07 -3.93 6.87
N LEU A 33 4.82 -3.47 7.07
CA LEU A 33 4.08 -3.59 8.33
C LEU A 33 2.93 -4.60 8.27
N GLY A 34 2.86 -5.47 7.27
CA GLY A 34 1.68 -6.30 7.11
C GLY A 34 1.65 -7.17 5.87
N ARG A 35 0.47 -7.27 5.28
CA ARG A 35 0.21 -8.12 4.11
C ARG A 35 -0.87 -7.53 3.23
N ILE A 36 -0.77 -7.76 1.93
CA ILE A 36 -1.84 -7.47 0.97
C ILE A 36 -2.98 -8.47 1.17
N VAL A 37 -4.20 -7.95 1.30
CA VAL A 37 -5.40 -8.76 1.60
C VAL A 37 -6.48 -8.68 0.54
N ASP A 38 -6.36 -7.76 -0.42
CA ASP A 38 -7.32 -7.58 -1.51
C ASP A 38 -6.65 -6.73 -2.62
N ILE A 39 -6.84 -7.12 -3.88
CA ILE A 39 -6.46 -6.34 -5.06
C ILE A 39 -7.66 -6.36 -6.01
N ASP A 40 -8.21 -5.17 -6.29
CA ASP A 40 -9.32 -5.00 -7.21
C ASP A 40 -8.84 -4.23 -8.46
N PRO A 41 -8.57 -4.92 -9.57
CA PRO A 41 -8.17 -4.28 -10.81
C PRO A 41 -9.27 -3.46 -11.46
N SER A 42 -10.55 -3.75 -11.18
CA SER A 42 -11.69 -3.04 -11.78
C SER A 42 -11.83 -1.65 -11.16
N GLU A 43 -11.64 -1.55 -9.85
CA GLU A 43 -11.67 -0.30 -9.10
C GLU A 43 -10.30 0.38 -8.99
N GLY A 44 -9.23 -0.26 -9.49
CA GLY A 44 -7.87 0.26 -9.36
C GLY A 44 -7.42 0.37 -7.90
N ARG A 45 -7.83 -0.59 -7.05
CA ARG A 45 -7.77 -0.50 -5.59
C ARG A 45 -6.95 -1.64 -5.00
N VAL A 46 -6.15 -1.34 -3.98
CA VAL A 46 -5.30 -2.30 -3.26
C VAL A 46 -5.47 -2.09 -1.77
N VAL A 47 -5.64 -3.18 -1.02
CA VAL A 47 -5.77 -3.14 0.43
C VAL A 47 -4.66 -3.90 1.11
N ALA A 48 -4.01 -3.23 2.06
CA ALA A 48 -3.08 -3.84 2.98
C ALA A 48 -3.66 -3.86 4.40
N ARG A 49 -3.46 -4.99 5.09
CA ARG A 49 -3.68 -5.09 6.54
C ARG A 49 -2.35 -4.90 7.23
N LEU A 50 -2.21 -3.80 7.97
CA LEU A 50 -1.00 -3.43 8.70
C LEU A 50 -1.17 -3.73 10.20
N ASN A 51 -0.08 -4.12 10.86
CA ASN A 51 -0.03 -4.19 12.32
C ASN A 51 0.90 -3.08 12.83
N ARG A 52 0.34 -2.11 13.56
CA ARG A 52 1.06 -0.99 14.16
C ARG A 52 0.97 -1.10 15.67
N GLY A 53 1.99 -1.70 16.29
CA GLY A 53 2.09 -1.78 17.76
C GLY A 53 0.95 -2.56 18.43
N GLY A 54 0.45 -3.64 17.78
CA GLY A 54 -0.65 -4.45 18.30
C GLY A 54 -2.04 -4.04 17.79
N VAL A 55 -2.17 -2.87 17.15
CA VAL A 55 -3.41 -2.46 16.48
C VAL A 55 -3.36 -2.90 15.02
N VAL A 56 -4.43 -3.57 14.59
CA VAL A 56 -4.64 -3.93 13.19
C VAL A 56 -5.30 -2.75 12.49
N ASP A 57 -4.66 -2.27 11.43
CA ASP A 57 -5.14 -1.17 10.62
C ASP A 57 -5.31 -1.60 9.15
N ARG A 58 -6.33 -1.09 8.47
CA ARG A 58 -6.62 -1.40 7.07
C ARG A 58 -6.31 -0.15 6.23
N VAL A 59 -5.30 -0.27 5.39
CA VAL A 59 -4.88 0.80 4.47
C VAL A 59 -5.33 0.46 3.07
N GLU A 60 -6.00 1.41 2.43
CA GLU A 60 -6.48 1.31 1.06
C GLU A 60 -5.77 2.32 0.18
N LEU A 61 -5.34 1.89 -1.00
CA LEU A 61 -4.72 2.72 -2.02
C LEU A 61 -5.49 2.56 -3.33
N THR A 62 -5.82 3.69 -3.96
CA THR A 62 -6.58 3.71 -5.22
C THR A 62 -5.82 4.52 -6.25
N LEU A 63 -5.81 4.06 -7.51
CA LEU A 63 -5.19 4.78 -8.62
C LEU A 63 -5.82 6.17 -8.76
N GLY A 64 -4.98 7.20 -8.88
CA GLY A 64 -5.42 8.59 -9.07
C GLY A 64 -5.74 9.38 -7.80
N THR A 65 -5.65 8.77 -6.61
CA THR A 65 -5.67 9.52 -5.34
C THR A 65 -4.24 9.67 -4.84
N GLU A 66 -3.80 10.90 -4.60
CA GLU A 66 -2.52 11.17 -3.93
C GLU A 66 -2.44 10.31 -2.67
N SER A 67 -1.47 9.40 -2.64
CA SER A 67 -1.45 8.29 -1.69
C SER A 67 -1.54 8.82 -0.24
N PRO A 68 -2.55 8.41 0.57
CA PRO A 68 -2.69 8.87 1.96
C PRO A 68 -1.57 8.38 2.91
N LEU A 69 -0.51 7.76 2.39
CA LEU A 69 0.69 7.40 3.15
C LEU A 69 1.49 8.62 3.66
N GLN A 70 0.99 9.85 3.47
CA GLN A 70 1.61 11.09 3.97
C GLN A 70 0.97 11.70 5.22
N GLN A 71 -0.11 11.15 5.78
CA GLN A 71 -0.74 11.77 6.95
C GLN A 71 -0.69 10.87 8.19
N THR A 72 0.48 10.75 8.81
CA THR A 72 0.63 10.69 10.28
C THR A 72 2.08 11.04 10.62
N GLY A 73 2.32 12.31 10.88
CA GLY A 73 3.61 12.83 11.30
C GLY A 73 3.59 14.32 11.65
N GLU A 74 2.46 14.85 12.08
CA GLU A 74 2.37 16.20 12.65
C GLU A 74 1.30 16.17 13.75
N ASN A 75 1.73 15.87 14.98
CA ASN A 75 1.08 16.26 16.24
C ASN A 75 2.05 15.83 17.36
N GLU A 76 3.17 16.55 17.49
CA GLU A 76 3.82 16.78 18.78
C GLU A 76 4.24 18.26 18.79
N GLU A 77 3.94 18.90 19.92
CA GLU A 77 3.77 20.36 20.20
C GLU A 77 4.95 21.28 19.88
#